data_AF-A0A497P0V6-F1
#
_entry.id   AF-A0A497P0V6-F1
#
_cell.length_a   1.000
_cell.length_b   1.000
_cell.length_c   1.000
_cell.angle_alpha   90.00
_cell.angle_beta   90.00
_cell.angle_gamma   90.00
#
_symmetry.space_group_name_H-M   'P 1'
#
loop_
_entity.id
_entity.type
_entity.pdbx_description
1 polymer ?
#
loop_
_entity_poly.entity_id
_entity_poly.type
_entity_poly.pdbx_seq_one_letter_code
_entity_poly.pdbx_strand_id
1 'polypeptide(L)'
;MSLPRRKFMPTFDFISINLIVAAIIIFMYASTFVGTNAASQALFAVSLLTSGLLLTIVLTKIRIDTRFNVNELAVMMNWLLICMGAILIVNKIAFIRWEVSPMPANLFAVLIAISEEVFFRVFLTTWFYMLAGKFFAIFLSSTAWSVYHFAVYGSDLVVIGVILAAGFVLGYAYVESRRASVPMLAHALINLIATG
;
A
#
# COMPACT_ATOMS: atom_id res chain seq x y z
N MET A 1 25.95 7.55 -20.20
CA MET A 1 24.85 6.63 -20.58
C MET A 1 23.55 7.19 -20.01
N SER A 2 22.66 7.76 -20.85
CA SER A 2 21.39 8.32 -20.36
C SER A 2 20.36 7.19 -20.28
N LEU A 3 19.89 6.86 -19.08
CA LEU A 3 18.80 5.91 -18.91
C LEU A 3 17.55 6.42 -19.64
N PRO A 4 16.91 5.62 -20.52
CA PRO A 4 15.68 6.02 -21.19
C PRO A 4 14.55 6.10 -20.15
N ARG A 5 14.30 7.31 -19.64
CA ARG A 5 13.27 7.58 -18.63
C ARG A 5 11.89 7.53 -19.27
N ARG A 6 11.27 6.35 -19.41
CA ARG A 6 9.80 6.30 -19.58
C ARG A 6 9.19 6.98 -18.35
N LYS A 7 8.45 8.07 -18.55
CA LYS A 7 7.80 8.82 -17.47
C LYS A 7 6.63 8.00 -16.91
N PHE A 8 6.93 7.10 -15.99
CA PHE A 8 5.92 6.56 -15.10
C PHE A 8 5.62 7.64 -14.06
N MET A 9 4.35 8.04 -13.99
CA MET A 9 3.89 9.11 -13.11
C MET A 9 2.80 8.55 -12.19
N PRO A 10 3.01 8.52 -10.87
CA PRO A 10 1.96 8.18 -9.93
C PRO A 10 0.77 9.12 -10.09
N THR A 11 -0.44 8.55 -10.12
CA THR A 11 -1.69 9.33 -10.11
C THR A 11 -2.37 9.22 -8.75
N PHE A 12 -2.50 10.37 -8.06
CA PHE A 12 -3.42 10.51 -6.95
C PHE A 12 -4.76 10.99 -7.49
N ASP A 13 -5.78 10.16 -7.31
CA ASP A 13 -7.15 10.50 -7.62
C ASP A 13 -7.95 10.86 -6.37
N PHE A 14 -9.20 11.29 -6.56
CA PHE A 14 -10.10 11.66 -5.48
C PHE A 14 -10.21 10.58 -4.39
N ILE A 15 -10.21 9.30 -4.77
CA ILE A 15 -10.31 8.19 -3.81
C ILE A 15 -9.03 8.12 -2.97
N SER A 16 -7.86 8.08 -3.62
CA SER A 16 -6.58 8.01 -2.90
C SER A 16 -6.34 9.21 -1.98
N ILE A 17 -6.78 10.41 -2.37
CA ILE A 17 -6.71 11.61 -1.54
C ILE A 17 -7.58 11.46 -0.29
N ASN A 18 -8.84 11.02 -0.44
CA ASN A 18 -9.73 10.81 0.71
C ASN A 18 -9.24 9.68 1.63
N LEU A 19 -8.60 8.64 1.08
CA LEU A 19 -7.95 7.60 1.88
C LEU A 19 -6.79 8.18 2.70
N ILE A 20 -5.92 9.00 2.10
CA ILE A 20 -4.85 9.69 2.85
C ILE A 20 -5.42 10.57 3.95
N VAL A 21 -6.48 11.33 3.67
CA VAL A 21 -7.18 12.15 4.68
C VAL A 21 -7.73 11.26 5.81
N ALA A 22 -8.38 10.15 5.49
CA ALA A 22 -8.88 9.20 6.47
C ALA A 22 -7.75 8.63 7.35
N ALA A 23 -6.61 8.26 6.75
CA ALA A 23 -5.43 7.79 7.49
C ALA A 23 -4.92 8.86 8.48
N ILE A 24 -4.84 10.12 8.06
CA ILE A 24 -4.44 11.23 8.94
C ILE A 24 -5.43 11.41 10.10
N ILE A 25 -6.74 11.35 9.83
CA ILE A 25 -7.77 11.45 10.88
C ILE A 25 -7.66 10.28 11.87
N ILE A 26 -7.43 9.05 11.38
CA ILE A 26 -7.24 7.87 12.23
C ILE A 26 -6.01 8.05 13.14
N PHE A 27 -4.91 8.60 12.62
CA PHE A 27 -3.74 8.92 13.42
C PHE A 27 -4.04 9.97 14.50
N MET A 28 -4.75 11.04 14.17
CA MET A 28 -5.16 12.05 15.14
C MET A 28 -6.02 11.44 16.24
N TYR A 29 -6.95 10.55 15.89
CA TYR A 29 -7.75 9.81 16.87
C TYR A 29 -6.87 8.92 17.76
N ALA A 30 -6.00 8.10 17.17
CA ALA A 30 -5.12 7.18 17.89
C ALA A 30 -4.22 7.91 18.90
N SER A 31 -3.62 9.01 18.46
CA SER A 31 -2.73 9.83 19.28
C SER A 31 -3.45 10.60 20.40
N THR A 32 -4.73 10.91 20.23
CA THR A 32 -5.50 11.69 21.21
C THR A 32 -6.23 10.80 22.23
N PHE A 33 -6.76 9.64 21.81
CA PHE A 33 -7.76 8.90 22.61
C PHE A 33 -7.39 7.45 22.96
N VAL A 34 -6.41 6.83 22.30
CA VAL A 34 -6.19 5.36 22.40
C VAL A 34 -4.97 4.98 23.26
N GLY A 35 -4.29 5.98 23.84
CA GLY A 35 -3.15 5.77 24.74
C GLY A 35 -1.80 5.67 24.02
N THR A 36 -0.71 5.62 24.80
CA THR A 36 0.67 5.83 24.33
C THR A 36 1.16 4.73 23.38
N ASN A 37 0.79 3.47 23.60
CA ASN A 37 1.20 2.35 22.76
C ASN A 37 0.54 2.40 21.37
N ALA A 38 -0.75 2.74 21.29
CA ALA A 38 -1.42 2.92 20.01
C ALA A 38 -0.92 4.17 19.29
N ALA A 39 -0.65 5.25 20.03
CA ALA A 39 -0.08 6.47 19.49
C ALA A 39 1.30 6.25 18.84
N SER A 40 2.17 5.42 19.44
CA SER A 40 3.50 5.13 18.87
C SER A 40 3.42 4.30 17.59
N GLN A 41 2.53 3.31 17.54
CA GLN A 41 2.26 2.54 16.31
C GLN A 41 1.67 3.42 15.21
N ALA A 42 0.71 4.27 15.54
CA ALA A 42 0.12 5.20 14.59
C ALA A 42 1.14 6.25 14.09
N LEU A 43 2.06 6.68 14.96
CA LEU A 43 3.17 7.58 14.59
C LEU A 43 4.12 6.91 13.60
N PHE A 44 4.43 5.63 13.79
CA PHE A 44 5.22 4.87 12.82
C PHE A 44 4.52 4.85 11.44
N ALA A 45 3.22 4.52 11.41
CA ALA A 45 2.45 4.50 10.17
C ALA A 45 2.45 5.88 9.46
N VAL A 46 2.20 6.96 10.19
CA VAL A 46 2.23 8.31 9.61
C VAL A 46 3.64 8.73 9.17
N SER A 47 4.69 8.30 9.86
CA SER A 47 6.07 8.54 9.42
C SER A 47 6.34 7.85 8.07
N LEU A 48 5.81 6.64 7.87
CA LEU A 48 5.87 5.93 6.61
C LEU A 48 5.07 6.64 5.50
N LEU A 49 3.84 7.08 5.81
CA LEU A 49 2.99 7.87 4.90
C LEU A 49 3.68 9.16 4.45
N THR A 50 4.15 9.96 5.41
CA THR A 50 4.77 11.27 5.15
C THR A 50 6.08 11.13 4.38
N SER A 51 6.94 10.19 4.76
CA SER A 51 8.18 9.91 4.02
C SER A 51 7.91 9.45 2.59
N GLY A 52 6.92 8.57 2.38
CA GLY A 52 6.50 8.15 1.04
C GLY A 52 6.03 9.34 0.19
N LEU A 53 5.14 10.20 0.71
CA LEU A 53 4.70 11.41 0.00
C LEU A 53 5.86 12.36 -0.33
N LEU A 54 6.71 12.67 0.65
CA LEU A 54 7.83 13.59 0.48
C LEU A 54 8.83 13.06 -0.55
N LEU A 55 9.20 11.78 -0.46
CA LEU A 55 10.13 11.15 -1.41
C LEU A 55 9.51 11.06 -2.81
N THR A 56 8.22 10.79 -2.94
CA THR A 56 7.52 10.87 -4.22
C THR A 56 7.58 12.27 -4.81
N ILE A 57 7.33 13.32 -4.00
CA ILE A 57 7.37 14.72 -4.46
C ILE A 57 8.78 15.12 -4.89
N VAL A 58 9.81 14.75 -4.12
CA VAL A 58 11.20 15.14 -4.38
C VAL A 58 11.79 14.39 -5.57
N LEU A 59 11.51 13.09 -5.69
CA LEU A 59 12.21 12.21 -6.64
C LEU A 59 11.41 11.90 -7.90
N THR A 60 10.09 12.17 -7.91
CA THR A 60 9.19 11.75 -8.99
C THR A 60 8.25 12.90 -9.40
N LYS A 61 7.43 12.69 -10.45
CA LYS A 61 6.37 13.64 -10.83
C LYS A 61 5.01 13.05 -10.50
N ILE A 62 4.23 13.77 -9.72
CA ILE A 62 2.88 13.39 -9.34
C ILE A 62 1.88 13.95 -10.36
N ARG A 63 0.90 13.13 -10.72
CA ARG A 63 -0.35 13.57 -11.37
C ARG A 63 -1.47 13.59 -10.33
N ILE A 64 -2.22 14.67 -10.30
CA ILE A 64 -3.47 14.75 -9.53
C ILE A 64 -4.62 14.69 -10.53
N ASP A 65 -5.52 13.73 -10.37
CA ASP A 65 -6.67 13.53 -11.26
C ASP A 65 -7.95 13.29 -10.46
N THR A 66 -8.72 14.35 -10.23
CA THR A 66 -9.93 14.30 -9.40
C THR A 66 -11.19 13.90 -10.17
N ARG A 67 -11.08 13.62 -11.47
CA ARG A 67 -12.22 13.24 -12.32
C ARG A 67 -12.08 11.79 -12.74
N PHE A 68 -13.20 11.09 -12.85
CA PHE A 68 -13.24 9.71 -13.32
C PHE A 68 -14.12 9.61 -14.56
N ASN A 69 -13.64 8.91 -15.58
CA ASN A 69 -14.52 8.33 -16.60
C ASN A 69 -15.02 6.96 -16.11
N VAL A 70 -16.24 6.57 -16.49
CA VAL A 70 -16.84 5.25 -16.21
C VAL A 70 -15.91 4.11 -16.63
N ASN A 71 -15.24 4.24 -17.76
CA ASN A 71 -14.28 3.22 -18.22
C ASN A 71 -13.07 3.07 -17.28
N GLU A 72 -12.56 4.18 -16.73
CA GLU A 72 -11.45 4.14 -15.79
C GLU A 72 -11.89 3.55 -14.45
N LEU A 73 -13.08 3.92 -13.99
CA LEU A 73 -13.67 3.34 -12.79
C LEU A 73 -13.85 1.83 -12.94
N ALA A 74 -14.33 1.34 -14.09
CA ALA A 74 -14.46 -0.08 -14.37
C ALA A 74 -13.10 -0.81 -14.33
N VAL A 75 -12.06 -0.23 -14.92
CA VAL A 75 -10.69 -0.79 -14.85
C VAL A 75 -10.18 -0.83 -13.41
N MET A 76 -10.40 0.23 -12.63
CA MET A 76 -10.03 0.28 -11.21
C MET A 76 -10.76 -0.80 -10.40
N MET A 77 -12.07 -0.95 -10.59
CA MET A 77 -12.87 -1.96 -9.92
C MET A 77 -12.44 -3.38 -10.28
N ASN A 78 -12.13 -3.64 -11.55
CA ASN A 78 -11.60 -4.94 -11.98
C ASN A 78 -10.28 -5.26 -11.28
N TRP A 79 -9.33 -4.31 -11.26
CA TRP A 79 -8.06 -4.51 -10.57
C TRP A 79 -8.23 -4.67 -9.06
N LEU A 80 -9.14 -3.92 -8.45
CA LEU A 80 -9.48 -4.06 -7.03
C LEU A 80 -9.96 -5.48 -6.72
N LEU A 81 -10.92 -5.99 -7.49
CA LEU A 81 -11.45 -7.35 -7.33
C LEU A 81 -10.37 -8.42 -7.56
N ILE A 82 -9.50 -8.23 -8.56
CA ILE A 82 -8.37 -9.13 -8.82
C ILE A 82 -7.42 -9.15 -7.61
N CYS A 83 -7.07 -7.99 -7.05
CA CYS A 83 -6.18 -7.91 -5.90
C CYS A 83 -6.79 -8.60 -4.67
N MET A 84 -8.06 -8.29 -4.39
CA MET A 84 -8.81 -8.93 -3.30
C MET A 84 -8.86 -10.44 -3.47
N GLY A 85 -9.27 -10.93 -4.64
CA GLY A 85 -9.36 -12.36 -4.93
C GLY A 85 -8.02 -13.06 -4.81
N ALA A 86 -6.97 -12.51 -5.42
CA ALA A 86 -5.63 -13.10 -5.40
C ALA A 86 -5.08 -13.18 -3.97
N ILE A 87 -5.18 -12.11 -3.18
CA ILE A 87 -4.67 -12.11 -1.81
C ILE A 87 -5.47 -13.06 -0.91
N LEU A 88 -6.80 -13.10 -1.05
CA LEU A 88 -7.63 -14.05 -0.30
C LEU A 88 -7.29 -15.51 -0.62
N ILE A 89 -7.02 -15.83 -1.89
CA ILE A 89 -6.60 -17.18 -2.31
C ILE A 89 -5.26 -17.53 -1.66
N VAL A 90 -4.27 -16.63 -1.74
CA VAL A 90 -2.94 -16.84 -1.15
C VAL A 90 -3.04 -17.02 0.36
N ASN A 91 -3.82 -16.18 1.05
CA ASN A 91 -4.05 -16.29 2.50
C ASN A 91 -4.70 -17.62 2.88
N LYS A 92 -5.70 -18.07 2.11
CA LYS A 92 -6.40 -19.34 2.38
C LYS A 92 -5.48 -20.56 2.26
N ILE A 93 -4.53 -20.54 1.33
CA ILE A 93 -3.56 -21.63 1.15
C ILE A 93 -2.58 -21.70 2.33
N ALA A 94 -2.28 -20.56 2.96
CA ALA A 94 -1.23 -20.44 3.97
C ALA A 94 -1.70 -20.57 5.44
N PHE A 95 -3.01 -20.65 5.72
CA PHE A 95 -3.58 -20.82 7.07
C PHE A 95 -3.09 -19.80 8.13
N ILE A 96 -2.86 -18.55 7.72
CA ILE A 96 -2.26 -17.52 8.58
C ILE A 96 -3.25 -17.04 9.65
N ARG A 97 -2.79 -16.98 10.91
CA ARG A 97 -3.50 -16.33 12.02
C ARG A 97 -3.01 -14.89 12.17
N TRP A 98 -3.93 -13.94 12.14
CA TRP A 98 -3.63 -12.53 12.30
C TRP A 98 -3.54 -12.19 13.79
N GLU A 99 -2.36 -11.79 14.27
CA GLU A 99 -2.23 -11.20 15.60
C GLU A 99 -2.53 -9.71 15.54
N VAL A 100 -3.30 -9.23 16.52
CA VAL A 100 -3.97 -7.94 16.43
C VAL A 100 -3.38 -6.94 17.44
N SER A 101 -3.16 -5.70 16.97
CA SER A 101 -2.69 -4.57 17.78
C SER A 101 -3.71 -4.16 18.87
N PRO A 102 -3.27 -3.52 19.98
CA PRO A 102 -4.13 -2.96 21.04
C PRO A 102 -4.96 -1.72 20.65
N MET A 103 -4.77 -1.15 19.44
CA MET A 103 -5.68 -0.14 18.86
C MET A 103 -6.96 -0.84 18.32
N PRO A 104 -8.12 -0.18 18.15
CA PRO A 104 -9.21 -0.77 17.35
C PRO A 104 -8.65 -1.26 16.01
N ALA A 105 -8.61 -2.58 15.90
CA ALA A 105 -7.81 -3.30 14.91
C ALA A 105 -8.08 -2.83 13.49
N ASN A 106 -9.37 -2.61 13.22
CA ASN A 106 -9.92 -2.11 11.98
C ASN A 106 -9.41 -0.71 11.59
N LEU A 107 -9.31 0.22 12.55
CA LEU A 107 -8.82 1.57 12.28
C LEU A 107 -7.31 1.54 11.99
N PHE A 108 -6.54 0.82 12.80
CA PHE A 108 -5.11 0.69 12.56
C PHE A 108 -4.83 0.01 11.21
N ALA A 109 -5.59 -1.05 10.89
CA ALA A 109 -5.53 -1.77 9.62
C ALA A 109 -5.67 -0.85 8.40
N VAL A 110 -6.57 0.13 8.44
CA VAL A 110 -6.76 1.11 7.37
C VAL A 110 -5.59 2.10 7.30
N LEU A 111 -5.19 2.66 8.46
CA LEU A 111 -4.07 3.60 8.53
C LEU A 111 -2.77 2.98 8.00
N ILE A 112 -2.41 1.80 8.49
CA ILE A 112 -1.15 1.15 8.09
C ILE A 112 -1.18 0.73 6.62
N ALA A 113 -2.30 0.19 6.12
CA ALA A 113 -2.43 -0.19 4.71
C ALA A 113 -2.19 1.00 3.78
N ILE A 114 -2.84 2.14 4.05
CA ILE A 114 -2.70 3.34 3.21
C ILE A 114 -1.26 3.88 3.28
N SER A 115 -0.67 3.89 4.48
CA SER A 115 0.70 4.35 4.69
C SER A 115 1.72 3.50 3.93
N GLU A 116 1.55 2.17 3.99
CA GLU A 116 2.40 1.21 3.28
C GLU A 116 2.26 1.35 1.77
N GLU A 117 1.04 1.49 1.23
CA GLU A 117 0.87 1.63 -0.22
C GLU A 117 1.42 2.97 -0.76
N VAL A 118 1.33 4.07 0.02
CA VAL A 118 2.02 5.31 -0.34
C VAL A 118 3.53 5.11 -0.41
N PHE A 119 4.13 4.47 0.59
CA PHE A 119 5.57 4.30 0.62
C PHE A 119 6.06 3.27 -0.40
N PHE A 120 5.54 2.04 -0.36
CA PHE A 120 6.06 0.94 -1.17
C PHE A 120 5.60 1.01 -2.62
N ARG A 121 4.38 1.46 -2.93
CA ARG A 121 3.91 1.51 -4.33
C ARG A 121 4.12 2.88 -4.92
N VAL A 122 3.54 3.90 -4.30
CA VAL A 122 3.56 5.25 -4.89
C VAL A 122 4.99 5.79 -4.95
N PHE A 123 5.76 5.68 -3.88
CA PHE A 123 7.18 6.06 -3.89
C PHE A 123 8.06 4.96 -4.50
N LEU A 124 8.24 3.84 -3.78
CA LEU A 124 9.34 2.92 -4.05
C LEU A 124 9.21 2.19 -5.40
N THR A 125 8.02 1.68 -5.75
CA THR A 125 7.77 1.10 -7.09
C THR A 125 7.97 2.15 -8.19
N THR A 126 7.47 3.37 -8.04
CA THR A 126 7.69 4.45 -9.03
C THR A 126 9.17 4.74 -9.23
N TRP A 127 9.92 4.86 -8.12
CA TRP A 127 11.35 5.14 -8.17
C TRP A 127 12.13 4.04 -8.87
N PHE A 128 11.92 2.78 -8.49
CA PHE A 128 12.54 1.64 -9.17
C PHE A 128 12.10 1.50 -10.63
N TYR A 129 10.86 1.86 -10.97
CA TYR A 129 10.39 1.85 -12.36
C TYR A 129 11.19 2.82 -13.21
N MET A 130 11.47 4.01 -12.70
CA MET A 130 12.28 5.00 -13.43
C MET A 130 13.74 4.57 -13.61
N LEU A 131 14.25 3.71 -12.72
CA LEU A 131 15.63 3.21 -12.79
C LEU A 131 15.78 2.06 -13.79
N ALA A 132 14.87 1.08 -13.78
CA ALA A 132 15.06 -0.17 -14.53
C ALA A 132 13.77 -0.80 -15.09
N GLY A 133 12.64 -0.09 -15.02
CA GLY A 133 11.38 -0.49 -15.65
C GLY A 133 10.48 -1.39 -14.79
N LYS A 134 9.38 -1.85 -15.41
CA LYS A 134 8.22 -2.48 -14.76
C LYS A 134 8.58 -3.65 -13.86
N PHE A 135 9.15 -4.72 -14.43
CA PHE A 135 9.32 -5.97 -13.69
C PHE A 135 10.32 -5.84 -12.55
N PHE A 136 11.40 -5.09 -12.78
CA PHE A 136 12.39 -4.78 -11.75
C PHE A 136 11.77 -4.00 -10.59
N ALA A 137 10.93 -3.02 -10.90
CA ALA A 137 10.25 -2.21 -9.90
C ALA A 137 9.30 -3.02 -9.02
N ILE A 138 8.47 -3.86 -9.64
CA ILE A 138 7.52 -4.72 -8.92
C ILE A 138 8.30 -5.68 -8.04
N PHE A 139 9.33 -6.35 -8.57
CA PHE A 139 10.16 -7.28 -7.83
C PHE A 139 10.80 -6.61 -6.60
N LEU A 140 11.59 -5.56 -6.78
CA LEU A 140 12.30 -4.94 -5.67
C LEU A 140 11.37 -4.30 -4.63
N SER A 141 10.29 -3.65 -5.05
CA SER A 141 9.35 -3.06 -4.09
C SER A 141 8.59 -4.12 -3.29
N SER A 142 8.23 -5.25 -3.91
CA SER A 142 7.59 -6.38 -3.22
C SER A 142 8.57 -7.07 -2.25
N THR A 143 9.83 -7.24 -2.65
CA THR A 143 10.88 -7.76 -1.77
C THR A 143 11.13 -6.81 -0.60
N ALA A 144 11.26 -5.51 -0.83
CA ALA A 144 11.45 -4.54 0.25
C ALA A 144 10.27 -4.54 1.24
N TRP A 145 9.05 -4.65 0.73
CA TRP A 145 7.83 -4.76 1.54
C TRP A 145 7.79 -6.04 2.37
N SER A 146 8.20 -7.17 1.79
CA SER A 146 8.33 -8.46 2.47
C SER A 146 9.44 -8.44 3.54
N VAL A 147 10.60 -7.82 3.26
CA VAL A 147 11.70 -7.62 4.22
C VAL A 147 11.24 -6.80 5.43
N TYR A 148 10.51 -5.70 5.18
CA TYR A 148 9.92 -4.90 6.26
C TYR A 148 9.02 -5.74 7.17
N HIS A 149 8.29 -6.71 6.62
CA HIS A 149 7.40 -7.57 7.37
C HIS A 149 8.06 -8.68 8.19
N PHE A 150 9.34 -8.99 7.98
CA PHE A 150 10.09 -9.86 8.91
C PHE A 150 10.15 -9.27 10.32
N ALA A 151 10.11 -7.94 10.47
CA ALA A 151 10.09 -7.30 11.79
C ALA A 151 8.77 -7.54 12.54
N VAL A 152 7.68 -7.86 11.81
CA VAL A 152 6.34 -8.08 12.37
C VAL A 152 6.07 -9.57 12.56
N TYR A 153 6.32 -10.38 11.53
CA TYR A 153 5.97 -11.80 11.51
C TYR A 153 7.18 -12.72 11.80
N GLY A 154 8.34 -12.15 12.12
CA GLY A 154 9.55 -12.90 12.43
C GLY A 154 10.03 -13.73 11.23
N SER A 155 10.55 -14.92 11.52
CA SER A 155 11.11 -15.85 10.53
C SER A 155 10.09 -16.86 9.99
N ASP A 156 8.78 -16.60 10.11
CA ASP A 156 7.76 -17.45 9.48
C ASP A 156 7.80 -17.27 7.95
N LEU A 157 8.57 -18.12 7.29
CA LEU A 157 8.81 -18.05 5.84
C LEU A 157 7.53 -18.27 5.02
N VAL A 158 6.50 -18.93 5.58
CA VAL A 158 5.22 -19.12 4.89
C VAL A 158 4.48 -17.79 4.85
N VAL A 159 4.37 -17.11 6.00
CA VAL A 159 3.74 -15.78 6.09
C VAL A 159 4.47 -14.76 5.22
N ILE A 160 5.81 -14.74 5.28
CA ILE A 160 6.64 -13.86 4.44
C ILE A 160 6.44 -14.15 2.96
N GLY A 161 6.34 -15.43 2.56
CA GLY A 161 6.04 -15.83 1.18
C GLY A 161 4.70 -15.31 0.69
N VAL A 162 3.67 -15.34 1.54
CA VAL A 162 2.36 -14.75 1.25
C VAL A 162 2.44 -13.24 1.08
N ILE A 163 3.14 -12.55 1.97
CA ILE A 163 3.32 -11.09 1.90
C ILE A 163 4.07 -10.71 0.63
N LEU A 164 5.11 -11.46 0.27
CA LEU A 164 5.83 -11.26 -0.98
C LEU A 164 4.88 -11.40 -2.19
N ALA A 165 4.07 -12.46 -2.23
CA ALA A 165 3.10 -12.70 -3.29
C ALA A 165 2.03 -11.60 -3.37
N ALA A 166 1.47 -11.17 -2.24
CA ALA A 166 0.55 -10.03 -2.17
C ALA A 166 1.24 -8.74 -2.68
N GLY A 167 2.53 -8.58 -2.41
CA GLY A 167 3.34 -7.46 -2.87
C GLY A 167 3.41 -7.41 -4.39
N PHE A 168 3.66 -8.57 -5.01
CA PHE A 168 3.67 -8.68 -6.47
C PHE A 168 2.32 -8.32 -7.08
N VAL A 169 1.22 -8.81 -6.50
CA VAL A 169 -0.14 -8.53 -6.99
C VAL A 169 -0.45 -7.04 -6.93
N LEU A 170 -0.25 -6.41 -5.77
CA LEU A 170 -0.51 -4.98 -5.57
C LEU A 170 0.42 -4.11 -6.43
N GLY A 171 1.71 -4.47 -6.50
CA GLY A 171 2.69 -3.78 -7.34
C GLY A 171 2.35 -3.88 -8.83
N TYR A 172 1.90 -5.03 -9.31
CA TYR A 172 1.44 -5.21 -10.68
C TYR A 172 0.20 -4.37 -10.97
N ALA A 173 -0.82 -4.46 -10.10
CA ALA A 173 -2.05 -3.68 -10.24
C ALA A 173 -1.78 -2.17 -10.23
N TYR A 174 -0.87 -1.70 -9.38
CA TYR A 174 -0.43 -0.31 -9.35
C TYR A 174 0.20 0.13 -10.67
N VAL A 175 1.13 -0.65 -11.23
CA VAL A 175 1.80 -0.30 -12.49
C VAL A 175 0.82 -0.29 -13.67
N GLU A 176 -0.12 -1.23 -13.71
CA GLU A 176 -1.12 -1.32 -14.79
C GLU A 176 -2.19 -0.23 -14.68
N SER A 177 -2.75 -0.02 -13.49
CA SER A 177 -3.79 0.99 -13.28
C SER A 177 -3.23 2.42 -13.27
N ARG A 178 -1.95 2.58 -12.90
CA ARG A 178 -1.28 3.88 -12.67
C ARG A 178 -1.97 4.77 -11.63
N ARG A 179 -2.83 4.19 -10.79
CA ARG A 179 -3.62 4.90 -9.79
C ARG A 179 -3.30 4.36 -8.41
N ALA A 180 -2.99 5.26 -7.48
CA ALA A 180 -2.66 4.91 -6.10
C ALA A 180 -3.85 4.30 -5.33
N SER A 181 -5.07 4.69 -5.70
CA SER A 181 -6.31 4.24 -5.06
C SER A 181 -6.56 2.74 -5.16
N VAL A 182 -6.18 2.11 -6.29
CA VAL A 182 -6.40 0.68 -6.53
C VAL A 182 -5.71 -0.19 -5.47
N PRO A 183 -4.38 -0.12 -5.29
CA PRO A 183 -3.72 -0.93 -4.28
C PRO A 183 -4.08 -0.49 -2.85
N MET A 184 -4.30 0.81 -2.60
CA MET A 184 -4.73 1.31 -1.28
C MET A 184 -6.06 0.71 -0.84
N LEU A 185 -7.07 0.74 -1.72
CA LEU A 185 -8.39 0.16 -1.42
C LEU A 185 -8.29 -1.35 -1.22
N ALA A 186 -7.58 -2.05 -2.11
CA ALA A 186 -7.43 -3.49 -2.01
C ALA A 186 -6.82 -3.88 -0.67
N HIS A 187 -5.69 -3.26 -0.32
CA HIS A 187 -4.96 -3.55 0.91
C HIS A 187 -5.79 -3.18 2.15
N ALA A 188 -6.39 -1.98 2.19
CA ALA A 188 -7.21 -1.56 3.33
C ALA A 188 -8.42 -2.48 3.54
N LEU A 189 -9.13 -2.87 2.46
CA LEU A 189 -10.27 -3.78 2.55
C LEU A 189 -9.87 -5.18 3.02
N ILE A 190 -8.76 -5.72 2.51
CA ILE A 190 -8.27 -7.03 2.96
C ILE A 190 -7.91 -6.98 4.44
N ASN A 191 -7.22 -5.94 4.89
CA ASN A 191 -6.87 -5.81 6.30
C ASN A 191 -8.11 -5.64 7.18
N LEU A 192 -9.13 -4.91 6.70
CA LEU A 192 -10.43 -4.82 7.39
C LEU A 192 -11.13 -6.18 7.50
N ILE A 193 -11.16 -6.97 6.42
CA ILE A 193 -11.74 -8.33 6.43
C ILE A 193 -10.96 -9.25 7.38
N ALA A 194 -9.64 -9.08 7.47
CA ALA A 194 -8.79 -9.88 8.35
C ALA A 194 -8.90 -9.49 9.83
N THR A 195 -9.35 -8.27 10.13
CA THR A 195 -9.41 -7.70 11.49
C THR A 195 -10.83 -7.54 12.05
N GLY A 196 -11.85 -7.77 11.24
CA GLY A 196 -13.27 -7.79 11.63
C GLY A 196 -13.75 -9.20 11.94
#